data_AF-A0A842T3U1-F1
#
_entry.id   AF-A0A842T3U1-F1
#
_cell.length_a   1.000
_cell.length_b   1.000
_cell.length_c   1.000
_cell.angle_alpha   90.00
_cell.angle_beta   90.00
_cell.angle_gamma   90.00
#
_symmetry.space_group_name_H-M   'P 1'
#
loop_
_entity.id
_entity.type
_entity.pdbx_description
1 polymer ?
#
loop_
_entity_poly.entity_id
_entity_poly.type
_entity_poly.pdbx_seq_one_letter_code
_entity_poly.pdbx_strand_id
1 'polypeptide(L)' 'CNPSNRKRVYRGKTSAGKKARGLHKKGWGSEKTRPSIRANKGRGN' A
#
# COMPACT_ATOMS: atom_id res chain seq x y z
N CYS A 1 -4.59 -22.09 4.00
CA CYS A 1 -3.57 -21.04 4.17
C CYS A 1 -3.10 -20.57 2.79
N ASN A 2 -3.37 -19.33 2.38
CA ASN A 2 -3.06 -18.90 1.00
C ASN A 2 -1.57 -18.52 0.85
N PRO A 3 -0.83 -19.09 -0.12
CA PRO A 3 0.57 -18.74 -0.37
C PRO A 3 0.80 -17.24 -0.59
N SER A 4 -0.21 -16.54 -1.13
CA SER A 4 -0.22 -15.09 -1.37
C SER A 4 -0.08 -14.24 -0.10
N ASN A 5 -0.33 -14.81 1.09
CA ASN A 5 -0.18 -14.15 2.39
C ASN A 5 1.20 -14.35 3.04
N ARG A 6 2.09 -15.15 2.44
CA ARG A 6 3.47 -15.32 2.93
C ARG A 6 4.22 -13.97 2.89
N LYS A 7 5.06 -13.69 3.88
CA LYS A 7 5.86 -12.45 3.95
C LYS A 7 5.02 -11.15 3.82
N ARG A 8 3.77 -11.15 4.30
CA ARG A 8 2.86 -9.96 4.18
C ARG A 8 3.40 -8.73 4.91
N VAL A 9 4.16 -8.95 5.99
CA VAL A 9 4.80 -7.89 6.81
C VAL A 9 5.79 -7.10 5.97
N TYR A 10 6.76 -7.78 5.35
CA TYR A 10 7.78 -7.17 4.50
C TYR A 10 7.22 -6.47 3.24
N ARG A 11 6.00 -6.82 2.82
CA ARG A 11 5.30 -6.18 1.69
C ARG A 11 4.35 -5.05 2.10
N GLY A 12 4.31 -4.69 3.39
CA GLY A 12 3.43 -3.62 3.89
C GLY A 12 1.93 -3.92 3.72
N LYS A 13 1.53 -5.20 3.85
CA LYS A 13 0.12 -5.63 3.79
C LYS A 13 -0.55 -5.74 5.16
N THR A 14 0.18 -5.47 6.24
CA THR A 14 -0.37 -5.32 7.60
C THR A 14 -1.18 -4.04 7.71
N SER A 15 -2.03 -3.92 8.74
CA SER A 15 -2.80 -2.69 9.00
C SER A 15 -1.88 -1.47 9.12
N ALA A 16 -0.83 -1.57 9.95
CA ALA A 16 0.20 -0.54 10.08
C ALA A 16 0.89 -0.21 8.75
N GLY A 17 1.24 -1.23 7.95
CA GLY A 17 1.87 -1.03 6.64
C GLY A 17 0.96 -0.35 5.61
N LYS A 18 -0.35 -0.64 5.63
CA LYS A 18 -1.32 0.05 4.77
C LYS A 18 -1.51 1.52 5.18
N LYS A 19 -1.52 1.80 6.49
CA LYS A 19 -1.58 3.17 7.03
C LYS A 19 -0.36 3.98 6.59
N ALA A 20 0.84 3.43 6.75
CA ALA A 20 2.09 4.07 6.36
C ALA A 20 2.12 4.41 4.87
N ARG A 21 1.59 3.54 4.00
CA ARG A 21 1.53 3.72 2.54
C ARG A 21 0.34 4.56 2.04
N GLY A 22 -0.36 5.27 2.94
CA GLY A 22 -1.51 6.11 2.57
C GLY A 22 -2.71 5.37 1.97
N LEU A 23 -2.87 4.05 2.17
CA LEU A 23 -3.89 3.23 1.49
C LEU A 23 -5.26 3.18 2.19
N HIS A 24 -5.42 3.88 3.33
CA HIS A 24 -6.67 3.90 4.10
C HIS A 24 -7.73 4.81 3.47
N LYS A 25 -7.31 5.88 2.79
CA LYS A 25 -8.21 6.81 2.13
C LYS A 25 -8.42 6.41 0.66
N LYS A 26 -9.55 6.84 0.11
CA LYS A 26 -9.90 6.80 -1.31
C LYS A 26 -10.34 8.20 -1.73
N GLY A 27 -10.24 8.50 -3.03
CA GLY A 27 -10.61 9.81 -3.58
C GLY A 27 -9.44 10.78 -3.57
N TRP A 28 -9.75 12.07 -3.42
CA TRP A 28 -8.77 13.15 -3.51
C TRP A 28 -7.61 12.96 -2.52
N GLY A 29 -6.38 13.09 -3.00
CA GLY A 29 -5.13 12.93 -2.26
C GLY A 29 -4.59 11.50 -2.26
N SER A 30 -5.29 10.55 -2.91
CA SER A 30 -4.85 9.16 -3.07
C SER A 30 -4.45 8.78 -4.49
N GLU A 31 -4.37 9.76 -5.40
CA GLU A 31 -4.06 9.58 -6.83
C GLU A 31 -2.68 8.96 -7.01
N LYS A 32 -1.73 9.33 -6.15
CA LYS A 32 -0.33 8.87 -6.22
C LYS A 32 -0.01 7.71 -5.28
N THR A 33 -0.92 7.33 -4.39
CA THR A 33 -0.70 6.20 -3.46
C THR A 33 -1.35 4.91 -3.97
N ARG A 34 -2.46 4.99 -4.72
CA ARG A 34 -3.18 3.85 -5.30
C ARG A 34 -2.79 3.63 -6.77
N PRO A 35 -2.73 2.39 -7.27
CA PRO A 35 -2.91 1.12 -6.54
C PRO A 35 -1.69 0.75 -5.67
N SER A 36 -0.51 1.30 -5.97
CA SER A 36 0.69 1.17 -5.15
C SER A 36 1.68 2.30 -5.42
N ILE A 37 2.51 2.64 -4.43
CA ILE A 37 3.56 3.67 -4.53
C ILE A 37 4.52 3.39 -5.70
N ARG A 38 4.92 2.13 -5.90
CA ARG A 38 5.82 1.73 -6.99
C ARG A 38 5.18 1.91 -8.37
N ALA A 39 3.89 1.63 -8.51
CA ALA A 39 3.17 1.89 -9.75
C ALA A 39 3.17 3.39 -10.09
N ASN A 40 3.16 4.25 -9.08
CA ASN A 40 3.25 5.70 -9.22
C ASN A 40 4.68 6.25 -9.17
N LYS A 41 5.68 5.44 -9.59
CA LYS A 41 7.10 5.82 -9.67
C LYS A 41 7.69 6.35 -8.35
N GLY A 42 7.17 5.90 -7.20
CA GLY A 42 7.66 6.35 -5.89
C GLY A 42 7.17 7.73 -5.46
N ARG A 43 6.21 8.33 -6.17
CA ARG A 43 5.75 9.71 -5.93
C ARG A 43 4.64 9.85 -4.89
N GLY A 44 4.23 8.73 -4.28
CA GLY A 44 3.23 8.69 -3.21
C GLY A 44 3.89 8.32 -1.89
N ASN A 45 3.30 8.79 -0.80
CA ASN A 45 3.70 8.47 0.58
C ASN A 45 3.04 7.19 1.07
#